data_AF-A0A401ZBL0-F1
#
_entry.id   AF-A0A401ZBL0-F1
#
_cell.length_a   1.000
_cell.length_b   1.000
_cell.length_c   1.000
_cell.angle_alpha   90.00
_cell.angle_beta   90.00
_cell.angle_gamma   90.00
#
_symmetry.space_group_name_H-M   'P 1'
#
loop_
_entity.id
_entity.type
_entity.pdbx_description
1 polymer ?
#
loop_
_entity_poly.entity_id
_entity_poly.type
_entity_poly.pdbx_seq_one_letter_code
_entity_poly.pdbx_strand_id
1 'polypeptide(L)'
;MEGAPTARQIRSQRDRVARQFEQELIRLGVVVERRLSNYRYIVRDLIEHKVYRAIVLVTSFDYYEYRLNVGQKRIDMLIVQRHNAVVPVTVISLEQVMKVAPLDAPTLHREHALRRNHEEANLLLSKYILNFESAFEELAKMNPRTKQRYDRRRELYLKSKQGRPWAS
;
A
#
# COMPACT_ATOMS: atom_id res chain seq x y z
N MET A 1 -20.13 12.44 4.98
CA MET A 1 -18.67 12.59 5.09
C MET A 1 -18.25 11.86 6.35
N GLU A 2 -17.74 10.64 6.23
CA GLU A 2 -17.15 9.95 7.40
C GLU A 2 -15.86 10.67 7.78
N GLY A 3 -15.71 11.02 9.05
CA GLY A 3 -14.50 11.67 9.56
C GLY A 3 -13.27 10.77 9.37
N ALA A 4 -12.09 11.38 9.26
CA ALA A 4 -10.85 10.63 9.18
C ALA A 4 -10.72 9.68 10.39
N PRO A 5 -10.31 8.42 10.19
CA PRO A 5 -10.23 7.44 11.27
C PRO A 5 -9.25 7.92 12.35
N THR A 6 -9.66 7.76 13.60
CA THR A 6 -8.83 8.08 14.77
C THR A 6 -7.62 7.14 14.83
N ALA A 7 -6.54 7.58 15.50
CA ALA A 7 -5.34 6.75 15.70
C ALA A 7 -5.65 5.39 16.36
N ARG A 8 -6.65 5.36 17.26
CA ARG A 8 -7.14 4.13 17.90
C ARG A 8 -7.81 3.19 16.90
N GLN A 9 -8.62 3.71 15.99
CA GLN A 9 -9.26 2.92 14.93
C GLN A 9 -8.23 2.34 13.98
N ILE A 10 -7.24 3.13 13.56
CA ILE A 10 -6.15 2.66 12.68
C ILE A 10 -5.36 1.53 13.36
N ARG A 11 -5.01 1.69 14.65
CA ARG A 11 -4.30 0.65 15.41
C ARG A 11 -5.12 -0.64 15.50
N SER A 12 -6.41 -0.53 15.84
CA SER A 12 -7.34 -1.66 15.92
C SER A 12 -7.49 -2.38 14.57
N GLN A 13 -7.54 -1.64 13.46
CA GLN A 13 -7.56 -2.22 12.13
C GLN A 13 -6.26 -2.98 11.83
N ARG A 14 -5.09 -2.38 12.07
CA ARG A 14 -3.80 -3.07 11.86
C ARG A 14 -3.63 -4.30 12.75
N ASP A 15 -4.10 -4.26 13.99
CA ASP A 15 -4.16 -5.44 14.87
C ASP A 15 -4.96 -6.59 14.25
N ARG A 16 -6.11 -6.29 13.63
CA ARG A 16 -6.93 -7.30 12.94
C ARG A 16 -6.21 -7.88 11.73
N VAL A 17 -5.62 -7.04 10.88
CA VAL A 17 -4.87 -7.50 9.70
C VAL A 17 -3.70 -8.38 10.11
N ALA A 18 -2.96 -8.01 11.15
CA ALA A 18 -1.83 -8.79 11.66
C ALA A 18 -2.27 -10.17 12.17
N ARG A 19 -3.38 -10.25 12.92
CA ARG A 19 -3.94 -11.53 13.38
C ARG A 19 -4.41 -12.40 12.22
N GLN A 20 -5.09 -11.82 11.24
CA GLN A 20 -5.52 -12.56 10.05
C GLN A 20 -4.31 -13.11 9.28
N PHE A 21 -3.27 -12.29 9.07
CA PHE A 21 -2.04 -12.74 8.42
C PHE A 21 -1.41 -13.94 9.14
N GLU A 22 -1.34 -13.90 10.47
CA GLU A 22 -0.80 -14.99 11.27
C GLU A 22 -1.62 -16.29 11.16
N GLN A 23 -2.93 -16.20 10.90
CA GLN A 23 -3.80 -17.35 10.65
C GLN A 23 -3.65 -17.93 9.24
N GLU A 24 -3.32 -17.10 8.25
CA GLU A 24 -3.25 -17.46 6.84
C GLU A 24 -1.82 -17.85 6.36
N LEU A 25 -0.81 -17.85 7.25
CA LEU A 25 0.61 -18.10 6.90
C LEU A 25 0.82 -19.33 6.02
N ILE A 26 0.19 -20.45 6.39
CA ILE A 26 0.32 -21.73 5.69
C ILE A 26 -0.21 -21.62 4.26
N ARG A 27 -1.40 -21.01 4.09
CA ARG A 27 -2.04 -20.85 2.77
C ARG A 27 -1.27 -19.89 1.87
N LEU A 28 -0.63 -18.89 2.46
CA LEU A 28 0.19 -17.91 1.76
C LEU A 28 1.59 -18.44 1.42
N GLY A 29 1.97 -19.64 1.88
CA GLY A 29 3.29 -20.22 1.64
C GLY A 29 4.41 -19.44 2.29
N VAL A 30 4.16 -18.83 3.45
CA VAL A 30 5.14 -18.01 4.18
C VAL A 30 5.25 -18.43 5.64
N VAL A 31 6.39 -18.15 6.26
CA VAL A 31 6.60 -18.33 7.70
C VAL A 31 7.15 -17.07 8.34
N VAL A 32 6.70 -16.77 9.56
CA VAL A 32 7.24 -15.67 10.37
C VAL A 32 8.48 -16.18 11.09
N GLU A 33 9.66 -15.66 10.73
CA GLU A 33 10.90 -15.95 11.45
C GLU A 33 11.03 -15.11 12.72
N ARG A 34 10.60 -13.84 12.65
CA ARG A 34 10.70 -12.91 13.78
C ARG A 34 9.62 -11.85 13.75
N ARG A 35 9.00 -11.60 14.91
CA ARG A 35 8.11 -10.45 15.14
C ARG A 35 8.94 -9.26 15.60
N LEU A 36 8.76 -8.11 14.98
CA LEU A 36 9.38 -6.84 15.34
C LEU A 36 8.31 -5.86 15.86
N SER A 37 8.72 -4.72 16.38
CA SER A 37 7.80 -3.68 16.83
C SER A 37 7.01 -3.05 15.67
N ASN A 38 5.88 -2.40 16.00
CA ASN A 38 5.07 -1.62 15.06
C ASN A 38 4.54 -2.42 13.85
N TYR A 39 4.16 -3.68 14.09
CA TYR A 39 3.61 -4.62 13.09
C TYR A 39 4.57 -4.93 11.94
N ARG A 40 5.86 -5.03 12.27
CA ARG A 40 6.90 -5.43 11.33
C ARG A 40 7.29 -6.88 11.59
N TYR A 41 7.66 -7.57 10.52
CA TYR A 41 7.98 -8.99 10.58
C TYR A 41 9.22 -9.26 9.72
N ILE A 42 10.00 -10.27 10.12
CA ILE A 42 10.89 -10.97 9.22
C ILE A 42 10.14 -12.21 8.75
N VAL A 43 9.88 -12.28 7.45
CA VAL A 43 9.05 -13.33 6.84
C VAL A 43 9.88 -14.06 5.81
N ARG A 44 9.87 -15.39 5.84
CA ARG A 44 10.45 -16.23 4.79
C ARG A 44 9.34 -16.71 3.87
N ASP A 45 9.51 -16.48 2.59
CA ASP A 45 8.71 -17.11 1.54
C ASP A 45 9.24 -18.52 1.29
N LEU A 46 8.38 -19.52 1.42
CA LEU A 46 8.74 -20.93 1.28
C LEU A 46 8.90 -21.36 -0.17
N ILE A 47 8.27 -20.65 -1.11
CA ILE A 47 8.30 -20.95 -2.55
C ILE A 47 9.56 -20.34 -3.17
N GLU A 48 9.84 -19.07 -2.86
CA GLU A 48 11.00 -18.37 -3.42
C GLU A 48 12.28 -18.53 -2.57
N HIS A 49 12.16 -19.11 -1.36
CA HIS A 49 13.23 -19.19 -0.37
C HIS A 49 13.88 -17.84 -0.02
N LYS A 50 13.13 -16.74 -0.13
CA LYS A 50 13.60 -15.38 0.17
C LYS A 50 13.10 -14.89 1.52
N VAL A 51 13.92 -14.10 2.20
CA VAL A 51 13.56 -13.44 3.46
C VAL A 51 13.24 -11.98 3.22
N TYR A 52 12.09 -11.54 3.71
CA TYR A 52 11.54 -10.22 3.52
C TYR A 52 11.41 -9.48 4.85
N ARG A 53 11.71 -8.17 4.84
CA ARG A 53 11.30 -7.25 5.90
C ARG A 53 9.91 -6.74 5.60
N ALA A 54 8.92 -7.35 6.24
CA ALA A 54 7.52 -7.06 6.02
C ALA A 54 6.95 -6.03 7.00
N ILE A 55 5.92 -5.31 6.57
CA ILE A 55 5.08 -4.47 7.45
C ILE A 55 3.62 -4.71 7.16
N VAL A 56 2.80 -4.79 8.21
CA VAL A 56 1.35 -4.90 8.10
C VAL A 56 0.72 -3.51 7.97
N LEU A 57 -0.08 -3.31 6.93
CA LEU A 57 -0.86 -2.11 6.67
C LEU A 57 -2.33 -2.48 6.41
N VAL A 58 -3.24 -1.51 6.45
CA VAL A 58 -4.65 -1.79 6.13
C VAL A 58 -4.82 -1.86 4.62
N THR A 59 -4.26 -0.88 3.91
CA THR A 59 -4.27 -0.86 2.44
C THR A 59 -2.86 -0.72 1.88
N SER A 60 -2.64 -1.12 0.62
CA SER A 60 -1.33 -0.87 0.00
C SER A 60 -1.09 0.63 -0.26
N PHE A 61 -2.13 1.46 -0.36
CA PHE A 61 -1.98 2.91 -0.45
C PHE A 61 -1.38 3.53 0.83
N ASP A 62 -1.56 2.91 2.00
CA ASP A 62 -0.97 3.34 3.27
C ASP A 62 0.58 3.43 3.17
N TYR A 63 1.19 2.69 2.24
CA TYR A 63 2.62 2.80 1.91
C TYR A 63 3.03 4.25 1.61
N TYR A 64 2.21 4.96 0.83
CA TYR A 64 2.42 6.36 0.50
C TYR A 64 1.97 7.28 1.64
N GLU A 65 0.81 7.00 2.26
CA GLU A 65 0.32 7.79 3.40
C GLU A 65 1.35 7.87 4.52
N TYR A 66 2.04 6.76 4.76
CA TYR A 66 3.01 6.62 5.84
C TYR A 66 4.43 7.00 5.40
N ARG A 67 4.59 7.45 4.15
CA ARG A 67 5.85 7.89 3.54
C ARG A 67 6.93 6.82 3.58
N LEU A 68 6.53 5.56 3.43
CA LEU A 68 7.47 4.44 3.37
C LEU A 68 8.27 4.43 2.06
N ASN A 69 7.77 5.08 1.01
CA ASN A 69 8.46 5.32 -0.25
C ASN A 69 9.68 6.25 -0.14
N VAL A 70 9.75 7.10 0.88
CA VAL A 70 10.85 8.05 1.10
C VAL A 70 11.59 7.80 2.42
N GLY A 71 11.16 6.80 3.19
CA GLY A 71 11.74 6.47 4.49
C GLY A 71 13.07 5.73 4.35
N GLN A 72 13.97 5.93 5.32
CA GLN A 72 15.25 5.22 5.38
C GLN A 72 15.10 3.72 5.73
N LYS A 73 14.00 3.33 6.38
CA LYS A 73 13.82 1.95 6.82
C LYS A 73 13.39 1.09 5.65
N ARG A 74 14.31 0.25 5.16
CA ARG A 74 14.04 -0.75 4.13
C ARG A 74 12.88 -1.68 4.53
N ILE A 75 11.82 -1.62 3.73
CA ILE A 75 10.67 -2.53 3.71
C ILE A 75 10.72 -3.21 2.35
N ASP A 76 10.69 -4.54 2.34
CA ASP A 76 10.78 -5.33 1.11
C ASP A 76 9.44 -6.00 0.77
N MET A 77 8.49 -6.02 1.72
CA MET A 77 7.17 -6.62 1.54
C MET A 77 6.09 -5.86 2.34
N LEU A 78 4.91 -5.72 1.76
CA LEU A 78 3.70 -5.28 2.46
C LEU A 78 2.77 -6.45 2.70
N ILE A 79 2.20 -6.52 3.89
CA ILE A 79 1.08 -7.41 4.21
C ILE A 79 -0.12 -6.51 4.40
N VAL A 80 -1.12 -6.62 3.54
CA VAL A 80 -2.26 -5.69 3.51
C VAL A 80 -3.58 -6.43 3.55
N GLN A 81 -4.60 -5.82 4.16
CA GLN A 81 -5.96 -6.35 4.00
C GLN A 81 -6.34 -6.31 2.52
N ARG A 82 -6.17 -5.13 1.92
CA ARG A 82 -6.58 -4.84 0.54
C ARG A 82 -5.44 -4.20 -0.25
N HIS A 83 -5.18 -4.74 -1.44
CA HIS A 83 -4.27 -4.15 -2.41
C HIS A 83 -5.04 -3.18 -3.33
N ASN A 84 -4.77 -1.87 -3.24
CA ASN A 84 -5.52 -0.81 -3.95
C ASN A 84 -4.61 0.28 -4.55
N ALA A 85 -3.31 0.02 -4.63
CA ALA A 85 -2.30 0.94 -5.15
C ALA A 85 -1.08 0.16 -5.64
N VAL A 86 -0.48 0.62 -6.73
CA VAL A 86 0.80 0.10 -7.23
C VAL A 86 1.90 0.52 -6.26
N VAL A 87 2.78 -0.40 -5.87
CA VAL A 87 3.89 -0.13 -4.95
C VAL A 87 5.16 -0.84 -5.45
N PRO A 88 6.37 -0.31 -5.17
CA PRO A 88 7.63 -0.84 -5.67
C PRO A 88 8.17 -2.03 -4.87
N VAL A 89 7.32 -2.72 -4.10
CA VAL A 89 7.69 -3.82 -3.21
C VAL A 89 6.66 -4.93 -3.32
N THR A 90 7.02 -6.15 -2.93
CA THR A 90 6.11 -7.30 -2.95
C THR A 90 4.92 -7.05 -2.01
N VAL A 91 3.71 -7.47 -2.41
CA VAL A 91 2.51 -7.31 -1.58
C VAL A 91 1.85 -8.67 -1.35
N ILE A 92 1.46 -8.95 -0.12
CA ILE A 92 0.52 -10.01 0.23
C ILE A 92 -0.84 -9.36 0.50
N SER A 93 -1.82 -9.70 -0.31
CA SER A 93 -3.22 -9.26 -0.18
C SER A 93 -4.00 -10.34 0.56
N LEU A 94 -4.47 -10.05 1.77
CA LEU A 94 -5.23 -11.01 2.57
C LEU A 94 -6.67 -11.19 2.07
N GLU A 95 -7.28 -10.17 1.47
CA GLU A 95 -8.62 -10.26 0.86
C GLU A 95 -8.63 -11.19 -0.35
N GLN A 96 -7.55 -11.19 -1.14
CA GLN A 96 -7.41 -12.05 -2.33
C GLN A 96 -6.62 -13.34 -2.05
N VAL A 97 -6.07 -13.49 -0.84
CA VAL A 97 -5.18 -14.60 -0.43
C VAL A 97 -4.08 -14.85 -1.47
N MET A 98 -3.44 -13.78 -1.94
CA MET A 98 -2.44 -13.86 -3.00
C MET A 98 -1.25 -12.94 -2.78
N LYS A 99 -0.13 -13.36 -3.34
CA LYS A 99 1.08 -12.54 -3.45
C LYS A 99 1.08 -11.83 -4.81
N VAL A 100 1.41 -10.55 -4.79
CA VAL A 100 1.45 -9.65 -5.94
C VAL A 100 2.89 -9.15 -6.09
N ALA A 101 3.41 -9.15 -7.31
CA ALA A 101 4.77 -8.74 -7.57
C ALA A 101 4.94 -7.21 -7.39
N PRO A 102 6.17 -6.72 -7.17
CA PRO A 102 6.43 -5.29 -7.20
C PRO A 102 5.93 -4.65 -8.50
N LEU A 103 5.36 -3.46 -8.40
CA LEU A 103 4.86 -2.64 -9.52
C LEU A 103 3.62 -3.19 -10.24
N ASP A 104 3.11 -4.37 -9.86
CA ASP A 104 1.85 -4.86 -10.37
C ASP A 104 0.67 -4.02 -9.87
N ALA A 105 -0.33 -3.87 -10.72
CA ALA A 105 -1.54 -3.13 -10.41
C ALA A 105 -2.58 -4.04 -9.75
N PRO A 106 -3.32 -3.53 -8.74
CA PRO A 106 -4.46 -4.25 -8.20
C PRO A 106 -5.56 -4.40 -9.26
N THR A 107 -6.23 -5.55 -9.25
CA THR A 107 -7.39 -5.80 -10.07
C THR A 107 -8.61 -5.10 -9.47
N LEU A 108 -8.91 -3.88 -9.94
CA LEU A 108 -10.14 -3.17 -9.58
C LEU A 108 -11.22 -3.53 -10.60
N HIS A 109 -12.15 -4.41 -10.22
CA HIS A 109 -13.28 -4.77 -11.10
C HIS A 109 -14.43 -3.79 -10.92
N ARG A 110 -14.61 -2.87 -11.87
CA ARG A 110 -15.84 -2.10 -12.02
C ARG A 110 -16.15 -1.84 -13.49
N GLU A 111 -17.15 -2.54 -13.99
CA GLU A 111 -17.71 -2.29 -15.31
C GLU A 111 -18.67 -1.08 -15.25
N HIS A 112 -18.65 -0.24 -16.29
CA HIS A 112 -19.61 0.87 -16.51
C HIS A 112 -19.65 2.01 -15.48
N ALA A 113 -18.58 2.27 -14.71
CA ALA A 113 -18.55 3.40 -13.78
C ALA A 113 -18.28 4.74 -14.49
N LEU A 114 -19.21 5.71 -14.36
CA LEU A 114 -19.07 7.07 -14.92
C LEU A 114 -18.04 7.95 -14.17
N ARG A 115 -17.71 7.61 -12.91
CA ARG A 115 -16.81 8.40 -12.07
C ARG A 115 -15.87 7.48 -11.28
N ARG A 116 -14.61 7.91 -11.18
CA ARG A 116 -13.61 7.25 -10.33
C ARG A 116 -14.03 7.30 -8.87
N ASN A 117 -13.98 6.16 -8.22
CA ASN A 117 -14.09 6.03 -6.78
C ASN A 117 -12.76 6.31 -6.08
N HIS A 118 -12.72 6.16 -4.76
CA HIS A 118 -11.54 6.43 -3.96
C HIS A 118 -10.35 5.51 -4.31
N GLU A 119 -10.59 4.23 -4.55
CA GLU A 119 -9.56 3.24 -4.88
C GLU A 119 -8.98 3.49 -6.28
N GLU A 120 -9.83 3.79 -7.26
CA GLU A 120 -9.37 4.15 -8.62
C GLU A 120 -8.53 5.45 -8.60
N ALA A 121 -8.90 6.41 -7.75
CA ALA A 121 -8.11 7.62 -7.55
C ALA A 121 -6.76 7.33 -6.87
N ASN A 122 -6.71 6.40 -5.92
CA ASN A 122 -5.48 5.97 -5.26
C ASN A 122 -4.58 5.18 -6.22
N LEU A 123 -5.17 4.32 -7.05
CA LEU A 123 -4.46 3.60 -8.09
C LEU A 123 -3.80 4.56 -9.09
N LEU A 124 -4.56 5.49 -9.66
CA LEU A 124 -4.02 6.49 -10.59
C LEU A 124 -2.90 7.31 -9.92
N LEU A 125 -3.13 7.77 -8.69
CA LEU A 125 -2.11 8.54 -7.97
C LEU A 125 -0.85 7.72 -7.69
N SER A 126 -0.98 6.45 -7.32
CA SER A 126 0.19 5.57 -7.08
C SER A 126 1.01 5.34 -8.34
N LYS A 127 0.36 5.09 -9.48
CA LYS A 127 1.00 5.03 -10.80
C LYS A 127 1.70 6.35 -11.14
N TYR A 128 1.08 7.47 -10.82
CA TYR A 128 1.64 8.79 -11.06
C TYR A 128 2.86 9.10 -10.17
N ILE A 129 2.83 8.69 -8.91
CA ILE A 129 3.98 8.78 -8.00
C ILE A 129 5.17 7.96 -8.54
N LEU A 130 4.90 6.79 -9.09
CA LEU A 130 5.89 5.87 -9.66
C LEU A 130 6.27 6.17 -11.12
N ASN A 131 5.78 7.28 -11.69
CA ASN A 131 6.08 7.74 -13.05
C ASN A 131 5.66 6.78 -14.18
N PHE A 132 4.54 6.07 -14.03
CA PHE A 132 3.98 5.28 -15.13
C PHE A 132 3.45 6.20 -16.23
N GLU A 133 3.89 5.98 -17.48
CA GLU A 133 3.48 6.77 -18.66
C GLU A 133 1.95 6.83 -18.81
N SER A 134 1.27 5.70 -18.64
CA SER A 134 -0.19 5.62 -18.70
C SER A 134 -0.89 6.59 -17.76
N ALA A 135 -0.31 6.88 -16.58
CA ALA A 135 -0.88 7.83 -15.64
C ALA A 135 -0.74 9.29 -16.11
N PHE A 136 0.38 9.63 -16.76
CA PHE A 136 0.56 10.96 -17.36
C PHE A 136 -0.42 11.18 -18.52
N GLU A 137 -0.58 10.20 -19.40
CA GLU A 137 -1.55 10.26 -20.50
C GLU A 137 -2.98 10.42 -19.98
N GLU A 138 -3.35 9.65 -18.95
CA GLU A 138 -4.67 9.72 -18.33
C GLU A 138 -4.92 11.10 -17.69
N LEU A 139 -3.93 11.67 -17.00
CA LEU A 139 -4.01 13.02 -16.41
C LEU A 139 -4.03 14.13 -17.47
N ALA A 140 -3.35 13.95 -18.61
CA ALA A 140 -3.37 14.91 -19.71
C ALA A 140 -4.75 15.06 -20.35
N LYS A 141 -5.58 14.01 -20.32
CA LYS A 141 -6.97 14.00 -20.79
C LYS A 141 -7.95 14.63 -19.80
N MET A 142 -7.52 14.93 -18.57
CA MET A 142 -8.39 15.52 -17.54
C MET A 142 -8.43 17.04 -17.63
N ASN A 143 -9.46 17.63 -17.01
CA ASN A 143 -9.52 19.08 -16.86
C ASN A 143 -8.32 19.60 -16.03
N PRO A 144 -7.85 20.84 -16.26
CA PRO A 144 -6.66 21.38 -15.61
C PRO A 144 -6.74 21.43 -14.08
N ARG A 145 -7.93 21.67 -13.50
CA ARG A 145 -8.14 21.72 -12.05
C ARG A 145 -7.91 20.36 -11.39
N THR A 146 -8.42 19.29 -12.01
CA THR A 146 -8.21 17.92 -11.55
C THR A 146 -6.74 17.53 -11.67
N LYS A 147 -6.08 17.87 -12.79
CA LYS A 147 -4.65 17.63 -12.97
C LYS A 147 -3.81 18.30 -11.87
N GLN A 148 -4.02 19.60 -11.63
CA GLN A 148 -3.35 20.33 -10.54
C GLN A 148 -3.57 19.69 -9.17
N ARG A 149 -4.76 19.14 -8.89
CA ARG A 149 -5.02 18.42 -7.65
C ARG A 149 -4.15 17.16 -7.53
N TYR A 150 -3.97 16.40 -8.60
CA TYR A 150 -3.07 15.24 -8.61
C TYR A 150 -1.60 15.65 -8.50
N ASP A 151 -1.18 16.71 -9.16
CA ASP A 151 0.18 17.26 -9.06
C ASP A 151 0.53 17.60 -7.60
N ARG A 152 -0.34 18.39 -6.94
CA ARG A 152 -0.18 18.74 -5.52
C ARG A 152 -0.15 17.50 -4.63
N ARG A 153 -0.99 16.49 -4.89
CA ARG A 153 -0.99 15.23 -4.13
C ARG A 153 0.32 14.46 -4.35
N ARG A 154 0.80 14.32 -5.59
CA ARG A 154 2.05 13.64 -5.91
C ARG A 154 3.23 14.29 -5.19
N GLU A 155 3.36 15.62 -5.27
CA GLU A 155 4.39 16.36 -4.54
C GLU A 155 4.32 16.12 -3.03
N LEU A 156 3.11 16.09 -2.46
CA LEU A 156 2.92 15.82 -1.03
C LEU A 156 3.43 14.42 -0.64
N TYR A 157 3.24 13.40 -1.49
CA TYR A 157 3.68 12.02 -1.24
C TYR A 157 5.17 11.77 -1.53
N LEU A 158 5.80 12.63 -2.32
CA LEU A 158 7.24 12.59 -2.57
C LEU A 158 8.06 13.36 -1.52
N LYS A 159 7.43 14.19 -0.71
CA LYS A 159 8.09 14.87 0.42
C LYS A 159 8.18 13.94 1.63
N SER A 160 9.33 13.93 2.30
CA SER A 160 9.49 13.34 3.63
C SER A 160 8.50 13.99 4.60
N LYS A 161 7.86 13.18 5.46
CA LYS A 161 6.97 13.71 6.49
C LYS A 161 7.81 14.55 7.47
N GLN A 162 7.55 15.85 7.54
CA GLN A 162 8.15 16.70 8.57
C GLN A 162 7.55 16.31 9.93
N GLY A 163 8.39 15.95 10.91
CA GLY A 163 7.96 15.54 12.26
C GLY A 163 8.54 14.20 12.72
N ARG A 164 8.06 13.68 13.86
CA ARG A 164 8.58 12.46 14.48
C ARG A 164 8.47 11.27 13.52
N PRO A 165 9.56 10.51 13.28
CA PRO A 165 9.54 9.39 12.35
C PRO A 165 8.52 8.35 12.80
N TRP A 166 7.81 7.74 11.84
CA TRP A 166 6.78 6.71 12.05
C TRP A 166 7.25 5.56 12.95
N ALA A 167 8.56 5.36 13.06
CA ALA A 167 9.14 4.41 13.98
C ALA A 167 10.32 5.06 14.72
N SER A 168 10.00 5.79 15.79
CA SER A 168 10.84 5.84 16.99
C SER A 168 10.57 4.58 17.79
#